data_AF-A0A1G0N4T3-F1
#
_entry.id   AF-A0A1G0N4T3-F1
#
_cell.length_a   1.000
_cell.length_b   1.000
_cell.length_c   1.000
_cell.angle_alpha   90.00
_cell.angle_beta   90.00
_cell.angle_gamma   90.00
#
_symmetry.space_group_name_H-M   'P 1'
#
loop_
_entity.id
_entity.type
_entity.pdbx_description
1 polymer ?
#
loop_
_entity_poly.entity_id
_entity_poly.type
_entity_poly.pdbx_seq_one_letter_code
_entity_poly.pdbx_strand_id
1 'polypeptide(L)'
;MRLSHKIVLVTLLTTIFVGFMVLRTPSLTADAGASPEDKAREDLSRVEYPSLKNIKWHPHFIEPHQSLESLFGADWTLVARFNRVDRRHVYPGMTIKVPDNMADIRTYTPLPRFYQPAARHEKYILVDITEQWLGAYEHGKLVFSVPAATGKETTETPTGMFSITTRDRHHTSSLYKTANDEEQYPMDNALRFHIGADNVSYWLHARDLPGRPASHGCIGLYDEEMQKRVFDTPQNPVLKDSQKLYKWAAGENEYEDDSGGAEELEDGPMVEVRGSLPRYLDRPPSYKP
;
A
#
# COMPACT_ATOMS: atom_id res chain seq x y z
N MET A 1 -64.51 38.21 4.83
CA MET A 1 -63.75 38.08 3.56
C MET A 1 -62.21 38.13 3.70
N ARG A 2 -61.60 38.51 4.84
CA ARG A 2 -60.12 38.60 4.95
C ARG A 2 -59.39 37.28 5.28
N LEU A 3 -60.08 36.30 5.86
CA LEU A 3 -59.46 35.03 6.28
C LEU A 3 -59.27 34.06 5.11
N SER A 4 -60.19 34.04 4.13
CA SER A 4 -60.10 33.15 2.97
C SER A 4 -58.97 33.53 2.02
N HIS A 5 -58.67 34.83 1.86
CA HIS A 5 -57.53 35.27 1.04
C HIS A 5 -56.18 34.88 1.64
N LYS A 6 -56.04 34.90 2.97
CA LYS A 6 -54.79 34.47 3.63
C LYS A 6 -54.57 32.97 3.48
N ILE A 7 -55.62 32.17 3.61
CA ILE A 7 -55.54 30.71 3.43
C ILE A 7 -55.18 30.38 1.99
N VAL A 8 -55.84 30.99 1.00
CA VAL A 8 -55.54 30.77 -0.42
C VAL A 8 -54.10 31.17 -0.76
N LEU A 9 -53.62 32.30 -0.23
CA LEU A 9 -52.24 32.76 -0.46
C LEU A 9 -51.19 31.81 0.14
N VAL A 10 -51.43 31.33 1.36
CA VAL A 10 -50.54 30.37 2.03
C VAL A 10 -50.52 29.04 1.28
N THR A 11 -51.68 28.57 0.84
CA THR A 11 -51.80 27.32 0.08
C THR A 11 -51.09 27.45 -1.27
N LEU A 12 -51.29 28.57 -1.98
CA LEU A 12 -50.62 28.85 -3.26
C LEU A 12 -49.10 28.89 -3.09
N LEU A 13 -48.60 29.61 -2.08
CA LEU A 13 -47.16 29.70 -1.78
C LEU A 13 -46.57 28.34 -1.41
N THR A 14 -47.27 27.53 -0.63
CA THR A 14 -46.80 26.16 -0.31
C THR A 14 -46.80 25.25 -1.53
N THR A 15 -47.82 25.29 -2.39
CA THR A 15 -47.78 24.53 -3.66
C THR A 15 -46.69 25.01 -4.61
N ILE A 16 -46.41 26.31 -4.67
CA ILE A 16 -45.30 26.84 -5.48
C ILE A 16 -43.97 26.40 -4.88
N PHE A 17 -43.81 26.43 -3.56
CA PHE A 17 -42.57 26.04 -2.88
C PHE A 17 -42.30 24.53 -3.00
N VAL A 18 -43.33 23.70 -2.77
CA VAL A 18 -43.26 22.24 -2.97
C VAL A 18 -43.07 21.92 -4.45
N GLY A 19 -43.77 22.61 -5.35
CA GLY A 19 -43.59 22.48 -6.80
C GLY A 19 -42.18 22.85 -7.25
N PHE A 20 -41.59 23.92 -6.71
CA PHE A 20 -40.22 24.33 -6.98
C PHE A 20 -39.19 23.34 -6.41
N MET A 21 -39.49 22.73 -5.27
CA MET A 21 -38.62 21.72 -4.65
C MET A 21 -38.70 20.36 -5.37
N VAL A 22 -39.87 19.97 -5.87
CA VAL A 22 -40.11 18.73 -6.63
C VAL A 22 -39.68 18.84 -8.09
N LEU A 23 -39.82 20.02 -8.72
CA LEU A 23 -39.36 20.29 -10.10
C LEU A 23 -37.86 20.60 -10.18
N ARG A 24 -37.20 20.85 -9.05
CA ARG A 24 -35.74 20.72 -8.92
C ARG A 24 -35.37 19.27 -8.57
N THR A 25 -35.77 18.33 -9.41
CA THR A 25 -34.96 17.12 -9.56
C THR A 25 -33.55 17.59 -9.89
N PRO A 26 -32.50 17.28 -9.10
CA PRO A 26 -31.14 17.52 -9.53
C PRO A 26 -30.89 16.66 -10.76
N SER A 27 -31.12 17.24 -11.94
CA SER A 27 -30.71 16.68 -13.21
C SER A 27 -29.19 16.77 -13.26
N LEU A 28 -28.55 15.59 -13.37
CA LEU A 28 -27.11 15.33 -13.38
C LEU A 28 -26.45 15.31 -11.99
N THR A 29 -26.67 14.25 -11.21
CA THR A 29 -25.56 13.71 -10.42
C THR A 29 -24.53 13.24 -11.45
N ALA A 30 -23.37 13.89 -11.52
CA ALA A 30 -22.25 13.37 -12.29
C ALA A 30 -22.00 11.91 -11.89
N ASP A 31 -21.57 11.08 -12.84
CA ASP A 31 -21.16 9.71 -12.53
C ASP A 31 -20.13 9.73 -11.39
N ALA A 32 -20.20 8.73 -10.50
CA ALA A 32 -19.27 8.63 -9.39
C ALA A 32 -17.83 8.58 -9.93
N GLY A 33 -16.94 9.38 -9.36
CA GLY A 33 -15.57 9.52 -9.87
C GLY A 33 -14.64 10.16 -8.85
N ALA A 34 -13.34 10.07 -9.14
CA ALA A 34 -12.29 10.57 -8.26
C ALA A 34 -12.44 12.06 -7.98
N SER A 35 -12.23 12.47 -6.72
CA SER A 35 -12.20 13.89 -6.35
C SER A 35 -11.08 14.61 -7.12
N PRO A 36 -11.35 15.75 -7.79
CA PRO A 36 -10.29 16.52 -8.45
C PRO A 36 -9.18 16.96 -7.49
N GLU A 37 -9.53 17.32 -6.25
CA GLU A 37 -8.59 17.80 -5.23
C GLU A 37 -7.78 16.66 -4.58
N ASP A 38 -8.35 15.46 -4.49
CA ASP A 38 -7.79 14.27 -3.85
C ASP A 38 -6.95 14.51 -2.57
N LYS A 39 -7.52 15.22 -1.60
CA LYS A 39 -6.83 15.58 -0.34
C LYS A 39 -6.30 14.38 0.43
N ALA A 40 -7.00 13.24 0.35
CA ALA A 40 -6.63 12.01 1.04
C ALA A 40 -5.63 11.14 0.24
N ARG A 41 -5.26 11.57 -0.98
CA ARG A 41 -4.39 10.83 -1.90
C ARG A 41 -4.89 9.39 -2.15
N GLU A 42 -6.18 9.27 -2.47
CA GLU A 42 -6.90 8.02 -2.76
C GLU A 42 -6.90 7.67 -4.26
N ASP A 43 -6.50 8.60 -5.12
CA ASP A 43 -6.29 8.37 -6.55
C ASP A 43 -4.87 7.86 -6.79
N LEU A 44 -4.71 6.53 -6.71
CA LEU A 44 -3.42 5.89 -6.96
C LEU A 44 -2.96 6.10 -8.40
N SER A 45 -3.81 6.44 -9.36
CA SER A 45 -3.38 6.73 -10.73
C SER A 45 -2.47 7.97 -10.82
N ARG A 46 -2.51 8.85 -9.81
CA ARG A 46 -1.64 10.02 -9.67
C ARG A 46 -0.28 9.72 -9.06
N VAL A 47 -0.07 8.55 -8.47
CA VAL A 47 1.24 8.13 -7.95
C VAL A 47 2.07 7.60 -9.11
N GLU A 48 3.19 8.25 -9.42
CA GLU A 48 4.07 7.82 -10.51
C GLU A 48 5.11 6.80 -10.06
N TYR A 49 5.18 5.71 -10.82
CA TYR A 49 6.19 4.68 -10.70
C TYR A 49 6.90 4.55 -12.06
N PRO A 50 8.21 4.85 -12.15
CA PRO A 50 8.94 4.87 -13.42
C PRO A 50 8.80 3.59 -14.24
N SER A 51 8.82 2.44 -13.57
CA SER A 51 8.63 1.10 -14.15
C SER A 51 7.31 0.90 -14.89
N LEU A 52 6.27 1.66 -14.57
CA LEU A 52 4.95 1.55 -15.20
C LEU A 52 4.86 2.29 -16.53
N LYS A 53 5.88 3.06 -16.92
CA LYS A 53 5.87 3.88 -18.15
C LYS A 53 5.58 3.07 -19.42
N ASN A 54 5.98 1.80 -19.46
CA ASN A 54 5.86 0.94 -20.64
C ASN A 54 4.72 -0.10 -20.53
N ILE A 55 3.96 -0.09 -19.45
CA ILE A 55 2.80 -0.96 -19.27
C ILE A 55 1.56 -0.12 -19.55
N LYS A 56 0.69 -0.59 -20.44
CA LYS A 56 -0.58 0.10 -20.69
C LYS A 56 -1.55 -0.20 -19.57
N TRP A 57 -2.17 0.84 -19.04
CA TRP A 57 -3.16 0.75 -17.96
C TRP A 57 -4.09 1.96 -18.03
N HIS A 58 -5.29 1.81 -17.47
CA HIS A 58 -6.26 2.89 -17.28
C HIS A 58 -6.61 3.06 -15.80
N PRO A 59 -6.97 4.28 -15.37
CA PRO A 59 -7.53 4.50 -14.04
C PRO A 59 -8.91 3.86 -13.94
N HIS A 60 -9.19 3.18 -12.83
CA HIS A 60 -10.51 2.64 -12.50
C HIS A 60 -10.95 3.13 -11.14
N PHE A 61 -12.10 3.81 -11.09
CA PHE A 61 -12.72 4.27 -9.85
C PHE A 61 -13.51 3.14 -9.22
N ILE A 62 -13.25 2.84 -7.95
CA ILE A 62 -13.87 1.71 -7.24
C ILE A 62 -15.27 2.10 -6.78
N GLU A 63 -16.27 1.37 -7.29
CA GLU A 63 -17.67 1.56 -6.92
C GLU A 63 -18.04 0.84 -5.62
N PRO A 64 -19.14 1.22 -4.94
CA PRO A 64 -19.57 0.63 -3.66
C PRO A 64 -19.68 -0.90 -3.61
N HIS A 65 -19.94 -1.55 -4.74
CA HIS A 65 -20.12 -3.00 -4.84
C HIS A 65 -18.88 -3.74 -5.35
N GLN A 66 -17.80 -3.00 -5.65
CA GLN A 66 -16.59 -3.55 -6.26
C GLN A 66 -15.50 -3.77 -5.20
N SER A 67 -14.87 -4.93 -5.29
CA SER A 67 -13.58 -5.27 -4.68
C SER A 67 -12.61 -5.79 -5.74
N LEU A 68 -11.33 -5.91 -5.40
CA LEU A 68 -10.33 -6.54 -6.28
C LEU A 68 -10.77 -7.93 -6.73
N GLU A 69 -11.30 -8.75 -5.82
CA GLU A 69 -11.76 -10.10 -6.12
C GLU A 69 -12.97 -10.10 -7.05
N SER A 70 -13.93 -9.19 -6.85
CA SER A 70 -15.10 -9.10 -7.72
C SER A 70 -14.74 -8.65 -9.14
N LEU A 71 -13.74 -7.77 -9.28
CA LEU A 71 -13.33 -7.19 -10.56
C LEU A 71 -12.41 -8.13 -11.35
N PHE A 72 -11.50 -8.84 -10.66
CA PHE A 72 -10.40 -9.55 -11.32
C PHE A 72 -10.38 -11.05 -11.05
N GLY A 73 -11.33 -11.58 -10.26
CA GLY A 73 -11.42 -13.01 -9.99
C GLY A 73 -10.11 -13.57 -9.45
N ALA A 74 -9.59 -14.64 -10.04
CA ALA A 74 -8.34 -15.28 -9.62
C ALA A 74 -7.08 -14.41 -9.78
N ASP A 75 -7.12 -13.40 -10.64
CA ASP A 75 -5.96 -12.55 -10.94
C ASP A 75 -5.88 -11.30 -10.03
N TRP A 76 -6.77 -11.16 -9.04
CA TRP A 76 -6.84 -9.98 -8.16
C TRP A 76 -5.52 -9.65 -7.45
N THR A 77 -4.75 -10.67 -7.06
CA THR A 77 -3.44 -10.49 -6.40
C THR A 77 -2.42 -9.81 -7.30
N LEU A 78 -2.51 -10.03 -8.62
CA LEU A 78 -1.64 -9.38 -9.59
C LEU A 78 -1.94 -7.88 -9.65
N VAL A 79 -3.23 -7.50 -9.67
CA VAL A 79 -3.65 -6.10 -9.69
C VAL A 79 -3.31 -5.39 -8.37
N ALA A 80 -3.48 -6.07 -7.23
CA ALA A 80 -3.05 -5.61 -5.92
C ALA A 80 -1.54 -5.27 -5.93
N ARG A 81 -0.73 -6.24 -6.36
CA ARG A 81 0.72 -6.13 -6.51
C ARG A 81 1.13 -5.00 -7.46
N PHE A 82 0.45 -4.87 -8.60
CA PHE A 82 0.70 -3.81 -9.59
C PHE A 82 0.52 -2.42 -8.99
N ASN A 83 -0.48 -2.25 -8.12
CA ASN A 83 -0.76 -1.00 -7.43
C ASN A 83 0.02 -0.81 -6.13
N ARG A 84 0.83 -1.80 -5.71
CA ARG A 84 1.45 -1.86 -4.37
C ARG A 84 0.42 -1.71 -3.24
N VAL A 85 -0.79 -2.21 -3.44
CA VAL A 85 -1.91 -2.06 -2.52
C VAL A 85 -2.36 -3.42 -2.01
N ASP A 86 -2.87 -3.47 -0.78
CA ASP A 86 -3.55 -4.64 -0.25
C ASP A 86 -5.07 -4.57 -0.44
N ARG A 87 -5.76 -5.72 -0.33
CA ARG A 87 -7.20 -5.79 -0.59
C ARG A 87 -8.05 -4.93 0.36
N ARG A 88 -7.59 -4.71 1.59
CA ARG A 88 -8.29 -3.93 2.62
C ARG A 88 -8.19 -2.44 2.34
N HIS A 89 -7.11 -2.04 1.67
CA HIS A 89 -6.86 -0.70 1.15
C HIS A 89 -7.36 -0.50 -0.27
N VAL A 90 -8.21 -1.40 -0.80
CA VAL A 90 -9.03 -1.15 -1.97
C VAL A 90 -10.50 -1.04 -1.58
N TYR A 91 -11.00 0.19 -1.47
CA TYR A 91 -12.34 0.51 -0.99
C TYR A 91 -13.09 1.50 -1.89
N PRO A 92 -14.42 1.56 -1.81
CA PRO A 92 -15.22 2.48 -2.63
C PRO A 92 -14.80 3.94 -2.49
N GLY A 93 -14.68 4.64 -3.62
CA GLY A 93 -14.28 6.06 -3.64
C GLY A 93 -12.83 6.29 -4.06
N MET A 94 -11.99 5.25 -4.06
CA MET A 94 -10.60 5.36 -4.49
C MET A 94 -10.42 5.02 -5.98
N THR A 95 -9.26 5.36 -6.55
CA THR A 95 -8.92 5.01 -7.93
C THR A 95 -7.65 4.18 -7.99
N ILE A 96 -7.69 3.06 -8.70
CA ILE A 96 -6.54 2.18 -8.92
C ILE A 96 -6.11 2.20 -10.39
N LYS A 97 -4.89 1.73 -10.67
CA LYS A 97 -4.43 1.45 -12.04
C LYS A 97 -4.82 0.03 -12.43
N VAL A 98 -5.54 -0.13 -13.53
CA VAL A 98 -5.91 -1.44 -14.08
C VAL A 98 -5.12 -1.67 -15.36
N PRO A 99 -4.30 -2.74 -15.45
CA PRO A 99 -3.56 -3.02 -16.67
C PRO A 99 -4.52 -3.36 -17.81
N ASP A 100 -4.22 -2.87 -19.02
CA ASP A 100 -5.03 -3.18 -20.20
C ASP A 100 -4.86 -4.65 -20.62
N ASN A 101 -3.72 -5.26 -20.26
CA ASN A 101 -3.43 -6.66 -20.47
C ASN A 101 -2.82 -7.29 -19.21
N MET A 102 -3.52 -8.26 -18.62
CA MET A 102 -3.08 -8.98 -17.42
C MET A 102 -1.75 -9.72 -17.60
N ALA A 103 -1.43 -10.16 -18.83
CA ALA A 103 -0.18 -10.86 -19.11
C ALA A 103 1.05 -9.98 -18.82
N ASP A 104 0.93 -8.67 -19.01
CA ASP A 104 2.03 -7.71 -18.82
C ASP A 104 2.44 -7.61 -17.35
N ILE A 105 1.54 -7.95 -16.42
CA ILE A 105 1.77 -7.85 -14.98
C ILE A 105 2.01 -9.18 -14.27
N ARG A 106 1.85 -10.33 -14.96
CA ARG A 106 2.03 -11.68 -14.35
C ARG A 106 3.41 -11.89 -13.73
N THR A 107 4.45 -11.41 -14.39
CA THR A 107 5.84 -11.52 -13.92
C THR A 107 6.47 -10.15 -13.66
N TYR A 108 5.63 -9.13 -13.46
CA TYR A 108 6.10 -7.77 -13.34
C TYR A 108 6.93 -7.57 -12.08
N THR A 109 8.09 -6.94 -12.28
CA THR A 109 8.94 -6.39 -11.24
C THR A 109 9.66 -5.17 -11.80
N PRO A 110 9.79 -4.09 -11.02
CA PRO A 110 10.56 -2.91 -11.42
C PRO A 110 12.08 -3.10 -11.21
N LEU A 111 12.49 -4.21 -10.58
CA LEU A 111 13.86 -4.46 -10.19
C LEU A 111 14.58 -5.35 -11.22
N PRO A 112 15.89 -5.19 -11.42
CA PRO A 112 16.63 -5.97 -12.40
C PRO A 112 16.71 -7.44 -12.01
N ARG A 113 16.67 -8.35 -12.98
CA ARG A 113 16.84 -9.80 -12.73
C ARG A 113 18.23 -10.16 -12.20
N PHE A 114 19.23 -9.37 -12.57
CA PHE A 114 20.58 -9.46 -12.04
C PHE A 114 21.06 -8.08 -11.60
N TYR A 115 21.53 -7.96 -10.36
CA TYR A 115 21.99 -6.73 -9.77
C TYR A 115 23.47 -6.86 -9.37
N GLN A 116 24.34 -6.20 -10.15
CA GLN A 116 25.79 -6.33 -10.00
C GLN A 116 26.31 -5.98 -8.58
N PRO A 117 25.83 -4.94 -7.88
CA PRO A 117 26.28 -4.66 -6.51
C PRO A 117 26.01 -5.80 -5.52
N ALA A 118 24.98 -6.61 -5.75
CA ALA A 118 24.64 -7.77 -4.94
C ALA A 118 25.44 -9.03 -5.30
N ALA A 119 26.24 -9.03 -6.38
CA ALA A 119 26.91 -10.23 -6.89
C ALA A 119 27.89 -10.89 -5.90
N ARG A 120 28.52 -10.09 -5.04
CA ARG A 120 29.49 -10.53 -4.03
C ARG A 120 28.87 -10.95 -2.70
N HIS A 121 27.56 -10.77 -2.55
CA HIS A 121 26.84 -11.06 -1.33
C HIS A 121 26.06 -12.36 -1.51
N GLU A 122 26.13 -13.25 -0.52
CA GLU A 122 25.29 -14.45 -0.51
C GLU A 122 23.82 -14.05 -0.55
N LYS A 123 23.42 -13.10 0.32
CA LYS A 123 22.09 -12.50 0.34
C LYS A 123 22.16 -10.99 0.34
N TYR A 124 21.22 -10.38 -0.36
CA TYR A 124 21.13 -8.94 -0.51
C TYR A 124 19.69 -8.48 -0.68
N ILE A 125 19.32 -7.43 0.04
CA ILE A 125 18.02 -6.79 -0.02
C ILE A 125 18.20 -5.44 -0.70
N LEU A 126 17.49 -5.22 -1.80
CA LEU A 126 17.42 -3.92 -2.46
C LEU A 126 16.02 -3.34 -2.26
N VAL A 127 15.96 -2.14 -1.69
CA VAL A 127 14.72 -1.37 -1.50
C VAL A 127 14.78 -0.13 -2.36
N ASP A 128 13.81 -0.01 -3.25
CA ASP A 128 13.67 1.13 -4.14
C ASP A 128 12.48 1.97 -3.70
N ILE A 129 12.76 3.11 -3.05
CA ILE A 129 11.74 4.03 -2.52
C ILE A 129 10.90 4.58 -3.66
N THR A 130 11.50 4.90 -4.80
CA THR A 130 10.76 5.48 -5.92
C THR A 130 9.76 4.48 -6.48
N GLU A 131 10.13 3.20 -6.53
CA GLU A 131 9.26 2.13 -7.02
C GLU A 131 8.31 1.56 -5.97
N GLN A 132 8.51 1.89 -4.68
CA GLN A 132 7.82 1.26 -3.54
C GLN A 132 7.94 -0.27 -3.62
N TRP A 133 9.19 -0.75 -3.76
CA TRP A 133 9.46 -2.16 -4.05
C TRP A 133 10.69 -2.68 -3.31
N LEU A 134 10.66 -3.96 -2.95
CA LEU A 134 11.77 -4.70 -2.37
C LEU A 134 12.14 -5.90 -3.25
N GLY A 135 13.43 -6.14 -3.43
CA GLY A 135 13.98 -7.31 -4.10
C GLY A 135 14.95 -8.06 -3.19
N ALA A 136 14.78 -9.37 -3.12
CA ALA A 136 15.68 -10.31 -2.46
C ALA A 136 16.57 -10.97 -3.51
N TYR A 137 17.88 -10.89 -3.33
CA TYR A 137 18.88 -11.37 -4.27
C TYR A 137 19.84 -12.35 -3.62
N GLU A 138 20.24 -13.36 -4.40
CA GLU A 138 21.32 -14.29 -4.05
C GLU A 138 22.42 -14.23 -5.10
N HIS A 139 23.64 -13.91 -4.70
CA HIS A 139 24.78 -13.72 -5.61
C HIS A 139 24.43 -12.85 -6.83
N GLY A 140 23.70 -11.76 -6.57
CA GLY A 140 23.23 -10.82 -7.59
C GLY A 140 22.03 -11.27 -8.41
N LYS A 141 21.53 -12.51 -8.29
CA LYS A 141 20.33 -12.98 -9.00
C LYS A 141 19.08 -12.72 -8.19
N LEU A 142 18.04 -12.15 -8.80
CA LEU A 142 16.76 -11.89 -8.14
C LEU A 142 16.06 -13.21 -7.83
N VAL A 143 15.84 -13.50 -6.54
CA VAL A 143 15.11 -14.69 -6.07
C VAL A 143 13.62 -14.41 -6.08
N PHE A 144 13.22 -13.29 -5.48
CA PHE A 144 11.86 -12.77 -5.54
C PHE A 144 11.85 -11.27 -5.28
N SER A 145 10.73 -10.63 -5.62
CA SER A 145 10.50 -9.23 -5.30
C SER A 145 9.06 -9.05 -4.86
N VAL A 146 8.79 -8.01 -4.09
CA VAL A 146 7.48 -7.72 -3.50
C VAL A 146 7.26 -6.20 -3.41
N PRO A 147 6.02 -5.73 -3.49
CA PRO A 147 5.71 -4.35 -3.13
C PRO A 147 6.14 -4.04 -1.70
N ALA A 148 6.50 -2.79 -1.46
CA ALA A 148 6.87 -2.30 -0.14
C ALA A 148 6.29 -0.91 0.09
N ALA A 149 5.85 -0.61 1.30
CA ALA A 149 5.51 0.74 1.70
C ALA A 149 6.63 1.32 2.57
N THR A 150 7.18 2.46 2.16
CA THR A 150 8.27 3.15 2.87
C THR A 150 7.75 4.37 3.64
N GLY A 151 8.66 5.08 4.31
CA GLY A 151 8.38 6.28 5.07
C GLY A 151 7.76 7.38 4.21
N LYS A 152 6.77 8.10 4.75
CA LYS A 152 6.17 9.28 4.11
C LYS A 152 7.05 10.52 4.24
N GLU A 153 6.71 11.59 3.53
CA GLU A 153 7.45 12.87 3.45
C GLU A 153 7.90 13.46 4.81
N THR A 154 7.10 13.32 5.87
CA THR A 154 7.46 13.84 7.20
C THR A 154 8.37 12.92 8.01
N THR A 155 8.52 11.67 7.58
CA THR A 155 9.17 10.56 8.32
C THR A 155 9.73 9.55 7.32
N GLU A 156 10.67 10.00 6.49
CA GLU A 156 11.20 9.22 5.37
C GLU A 156 12.03 8.02 5.85
N THR A 157 12.10 6.98 5.01
CA THR A 157 13.02 5.87 5.23
C THR A 157 14.45 6.32 4.94
N PRO A 158 15.43 6.05 5.82
CA PRO A 158 16.82 6.42 5.57
C PRO A 158 17.38 5.69 4.35
N THR A 159 18.07 6.41 3.48
CA THR A 159 18.75 5.86 2.30
C THR A 159 20.22 5.54 2.62
N GLY A 160 20.79 4.56 1.93
CA GLY A 160 22.17 4.15 2.12
C GLY A 160 22.36 2.64 2.14
N MET A 161 23.52 2.23 2.64
CA MET A 161 23.90 0.83 2.83
C MET A 161 23.81 0.47 4.31
N PHE A 162 23.10 -0.61 4.60
CA PHE A 162 22.86 -1.13 5.94
C PHE A 162 22.98 -2.66 5.94
N SER A 163 22.74 -3.29 7.09
CA SER A 163 22.68 -4.74 7.24
C SER A 163 21.57 -5.12 8.21
N ILE A 164 20.98 -6.31 8.04
CA ILE A 164 20.09 -6.84 9.07
C ILE A 164 20.93 -7.17 10.30
N THR A 165 20.54 -6.58 11.43
CA THR A 165 21.21 -6.77 12.72
C THR A 165 20.38 -7.60 13.69
N THR A 166 19.06 -7.68 13.49
CA THR A 166 18.18 -8.35 14.44
C THR A 166 16.97 -8.93 13.73
N ARG A 167 16.52 -10.09 14.18
CA ARG A 167 15.22 -10.66 13.83
C ARG A 167 14.29 -10.64 15.05
N ASP A 168 13.01 -10.38 14.85
CA ASP A 168 11.98 -10.45 15.89
C ASP A 168 10.63 -10.82 15.25
N ARG A 169 10.20 -12.07 15.42
CA ARG A 169 9.00 -12.58 14.72
C ARG A 169 7.71 -11.97 15.26
N HIS A 170 7.65 -11.69 16.56
CA HIS A 170 6.46 -11.19 17.25
C HIS A 170 6.59 -9.71 17.65
N HIS A 171 7.41 -8.96 16.91
CA HIS A 171 7.70 -7.57 17.21
C HIS A 171 6.45 -6.70 17.25
N THR A 172 6.43 -5.76 18.18
CA THR A 172 5.41 -4.71 18.27
C THR A 172 6.08 -3.36 18.40
N SER A 173 5.47 -2.33 17.80
CA SER A 173 5.99 -0.97 17.91
C SER A 173 6.04 -0.51 19.37
N SER A 174 7.10 0.21 19.73
CA SER A 174 7.20 0.92 21.01
C SER A 174 6.69 2.36 20.95
N LEU A 175 6.47 2.89 19.73
CA LEU A 175 6.15 4.29 19.47
C LEU A 175 4.73 4.51 18.95
N TYR A 176 4.14 3.49 18.31
CA TYR A 176 2.87 3.63 17.59
C TYR A 176 1.86 2.60 18.05
N LYS A 177 0.61 3.04 18.17
CA LYS A 177 -0.54 2.19 18.47
C LYS A 177 -1.40 1.91 17.23
N THR A 178 -2.28 0.93 17.35
CA THR A 178 -3.37 0.68 16.41
C THR A 178 -4.34 1.87 16.35
N ALA A 179 -5.17 1.95 15.31
CA ALA A 179 -6.05 3.10 15.08
C ALA A 179 -7.12 3.33 16.17
N ASN A 180 -7.41 2.31 16.99
CA ASN A 180 -8.29 2.38 18.17
C ASN A 180 -7.54 2.71 19.47
N ASP A 181 -6.22 2.93 19.45
CA ASP A 181 -5.35 3.21 20.61
C ASP A 181 -5.33 2.12 21.71
N GLU A 182 -5.91 0.94 21.41
CA GLU A 182 -6.04 -0.18 22.35
C GLU A 182 -4.77 -1.05 22.41
N GLU A 183 -4.07 -1.22 21.29
CA GLU A 183 -2.92 -2.10 21.16
C GLU A 183 -1.71 -1.40 20.52
N GLN A 184 -0.51 -1.92 20.75
CA GLN A 184 0.67 -1.47 20.01
C GLN A 184 0.58 -1.92 18.56
N TYR A 185 1.11 -1.11 17.63
CA TYR A 185 1.09 -1.43 16.21
C TYR A 185 1.87 -2.73 15.96
N PRO A 186 1.24 -3.78 15.41
CA PRO A 186 1.89 -5.05 15.15
C PRO A 186 2.94 -4.90 14.04
N MET A 187 4.12 -5.46 14.25
CA MET A 187 5.24 -5.40 13.33
C MET A 187 5.79 -6.81 13.10
N ASP A 188 4.92 -7.79 12.86
CA ASP A 188 5.33 -9.19 12.73
C ASP A 188 6.46 -9.39 11.70
N ASN A 189 7.26 -10.43 11.91
CA ASN A 189 8.36 -10.80 11.01
C ASN A 189 9.36 -9.64 10.83
N ALA A 190 9.71 -8.97 11.93
CA ALA A 190 10.55 -7.78 11.89
C ALA A 190 12.03 -8.13 11.70
N LEU A 191 12.70 -7.36 10.84
CA LEU A 191 14.15 -7.39 10.62
C LEU A 191 14.71 -5.98 10.81
N ARG A 192 15.51 -5.75 11.86
CA ARG A 192 16.11 -4.43 12.12
C ARG A 192 17.27 -4.22 11.17
N PHE A 193 17.27 -3.11 10.44
CA PHE A 193 18.36 -2.79 9.53
C PHE A 193 19.13 -1.53 9.92
N HIS A 194 18.55 -0.65 10.73
CA HIS A 194 19.21 0.60 11.11
C HIS A 194 18.73 1.13 12.46
N ILE A 195 19.61 1.84 13.16
CA ILE A 195 19.28 2.66 14.32
C ILE A 195 19.77 4.08 14.02
N GLY A 196 18.84 5.04 14.04
CA GLY A 196 19.11 6.44 13.77
C GLY A 196 19.90 7.11 14.90
N ALA A 197 20.43 8.30 14.63
CA ALA A 197 21.15 9.11 15.63
C ALA A 197 20.27 9.56 16.80
N ASP A 198 18.95 9.53 16.62
CA ASP A 198 17.90 9.76 17.61
C ASP A 198 17.51 8.50 18.38
N ASN A 199 18.23 7.38 18.19
CA ASN A 199 17.95 6.04 18.72
C ASN A 199 16.62 5.42 18.23
N VAL A 200 16.04 5.94 17.15
CA VAL A 200 14.89 5.30 16.51
C VAL A 200 15.36 4.09 15.72
N SER A 201 14.73 2.93 15.95
CA SER A 201 15.02 1.70 15.20
C SER A 201 14.16 1.61 13.95
N TYR A 202 14.79 1.23 12.84
CA TYR A 202 14.14 1.05 11.55
C TYR A 202 14.15 -0.42 11.15
N TRP A 203 12.97 -0.91 10.78
CA TRP A 203 12.70 -2.32 10.55
C TRP A 203 12.12 -2.55 9.16
N LEU A 204 12.33 -3.75 8.61
CA LEU A 204 11.47 -4.36 7.62
C LEU A 204 10.46 -5.25 8.35
N HIS A 205 9.15 -5.10 8.11
CA HIS A 205 8.14 -5.87 8.85
C HIS A 205 6.80 -6.00 8.13
N ALA A 206 5.91 -6.84 8.66
CA ALA A 206 4.52 -6.97 8.24
C ALA A 206 3.76 -5.65 8.42
N ARG A 207 3.04 -5.21 7.39
CA ARG A 207 2.15 -4.05 7.46
C ARG A 207 1.08 -4.07 6.38
N ASP A 208 0.16 -3.14 6.52
CA ASP A 208 -0.76 -2.75 5.48
C ASP A 208 -0.04 -1.94 4.36
N LEU A 209 -0.46 -2.16 3.12
CA LEU A 209 0.03 -1.52 1.91
C LEU A 209 -1.06 -0.64 1.27
N PRO A 210 -0.97 0.70 1.38
CA PRO A 210 -1.96 1.61 0.82
C PRO A 210 -1.65 2.06 -0.62
N GLY A 211 -0.70 1.43 -1.32
CA GLY A 211 -0.31 1.84 -2.68
C GLY A 211 0.56 3.10 -2.75
N ARG A 212 1.12 3.55 -1.63
CA ARG A 212 1.97 4.75 -1.52
C ARG A 212 2.84 4.74 -0.25
N PRO A 213 3.87 5.60 -0.16
CA PRO A 213 4.62 5.77 1.09
C PRO A 213 3.67 6.16 2.24
N ALA A 214 3.81 5.49 3.38
CA ALA A 214 2.84 5.58 4.47
C ALA A 214 3.38 5.28 5.86
N SER A 215 4.60 4.74 6.03
CA SER A 215 5.16 4.48 7.37
C SER A 215 5.83 5.72 7.96
N HIS A 216 6.25 5.56 9.22
CA HIS A 216 7.14 6.46 9.93
C HIS A 216 8.61 5.99 9.85
N GLY A 217 9.10 5.72 8.64
CA GLY A 217 10.49 5.36 8.38
C GLY A 217 10.76 3.87 8.18
N CYS A 218 10.07 2.98 8.90
CA CYS A 218 10.19 1.54 8.66
C CYS A 218 9.76 1.17 7.22
N ILE A 219 10.30 0.09 6.68
CA ILE A 219 9.85 -0.49 5.42
C ILE A 219 8.86 -1.58 5.80
N GLY A 220 7.76 -1.71 5.08
CA GLY A 220 6.97 -2.91 5.32
C GLY A 220 6.31 -3.50 4.11
N LEU A 221 5.92 -4.74 4.33
CA LEU A 221 5.60 -5.74 3.35
C LEU A 221 4.23 -6.30 3.70
N TYR A 222 3.53 -6.74 2.67
CA TYR A 222 2.18 -7.21 2.90
C TYR A 222 2.15 -8.53 3.68
N ASP A 223 1.25 -8.62 4.66
CA ASP A 223 1.01 -9.87 5.36
C ASP A 223 -0.45 -10.00 5.81
N GLU A 224 -1.19 -10.89 5.17
CA GLU A 224 -2.59 -11.16 5.50
C GLU A 224 -2.76 -11.95 6.79
N GLU A 225 -1.75 -12.67 7.28
CA GLU A 225 -1.87 -13.34 8.58
C GLU A 225 -1.83 -12.32 9.73
N MET A 226 -0.98 -11.30 9.60
CA MET A 226 -1.01 -10.15 10.53
C MET A 226 -2.38 -9.47 10.48
N GLN A 227 -2.89 -9.17 9.28
CA GLN A 227 -4.23 -8.57 9.15
C GLN A 227 -5.32 -9.45 9.76
N LYS A 228 -5.30 -10.76 9.51
CA LYS A 228 -6.27 -11.69 10.08
C LYS A 228 -6.21 -11.70 11.59
N ARG A 229 -5.02 -11.74 12.18
CA ARG A 229 -4.84 -11.73 13.63
C ARG A 229 -5.35 -10.44 14.28
N VAL A 230 -5.18 -9.30 13.62
CA VAL A 230 -5.43 -7.95 14.18
C VAL A 230 -6.84 -7.45 13.86
N PHE A 231 -7.35 -7.78 12.67
CA PHE A 231 -8.61 -7.25 12.12
C PHE A 231 -9.64 -8.34 11.81
N ASP A 232 -9.36 -9.61 12.15
CA ASP A 232 -10.21 -10.78 11.86
C ASP A 232 -10.54 -10.96 10.36
N THR A 233 -9.65 -10.45 9.49
CA THR A 233 -9.83 -10.48 8.03
C THR A 233 -8.48 -10.40 7.28
N PRO A 234 -8.30 -11.10 6.15
CA PRO A 234 -9.25 -11.99 5.49
C PRO A 234 -9.34 -13.36 6.18
N GLN A 235 -10.47 -14.05 5.99
CA GLN A 235 -10.66 -15.40 6.53
C GLN A 235 -9.63 -16.40 5.97
N ASN A 236 -9.23 -16.22 4.70
CA ASN A 236 -8.24 -17.03 3.99
C ASN A 236 -7.06 -16.17 3.52
N PRO A 237 -6.00 -16.03 4.33
CA PRO A 237 -4.76 -15.36 3.95
C PRO A 237 -4.03 -16.08 2.82
N VAL A 238 -3.66 -15.33 1.77
CA VAL A 238 -2.90 -15.80 0.60
C VAL A 238 -1.66 -14.95 0.31
N LEU A 239 -1.62 -13.68 0.73
CA LEU A 239 -0.45 -12.80 0.55
C LEU A 239 0.34 -12.70 1.87
N LYS A 240 1.60 -13.17 1.85
CA LYS A 240 2.46 -13.37 3.03
C LYS A 240 3.90 -12.92 2.76
N ASP A 241 4.05 -11.75 2.15
CA ASP A 241 5.33 -11.24 1.66
C ASP A 241 6.31 -10.99 2.80
N SER A 242 5.84 -10.53 3.96
CA SER A 242 6.69 -10.32 5.15
C SER A 242 7.26 -11.64 5.70
N GLN A 243 6.41 -12.66 5.87
CA GLN A 243 6.85 -14.00 6.28
C GLN A 243 7.83 -14.60 5.28
N LYS A 244 7.59 -14.41 3.98
CA LYS A 244 8.48 -14.90 2.93
C LYS A 244 9.86 -14.24 3.02
N LEU A 245 9.91 -12.92 3.21
CA LEU A 245 11.20 -12.23 3.39
C LEU A 245 11.90 -12.68 4.66
N TYR A 246 11.19 -12.73 5.79
CA TYR A 246 11.78 -13.12 7.07
C TYR A 246 12.37 -14.52 7.04
N LYS A 247 11.62 -15.51 6.52
CA LYS A 247 12.12 -16.88 6.38
C LYS A 247 13.35 -16.98 5.48
N TRP A 248 13.39 -16.19 4.41
CA TRP A 248 14.54 -16.16 3.50
C TRP A 248 15.75 -15.43 4.08
N ALA A 249 15.54 -14.34 4.80
CA ALA A 249 16.63 -13.49 5.31
C ALA A 249 17.20 -14.01 6.63
N ALA A 250 16.35 -14.54 7.51
CA ALA A 250 16.69 -14.85 8.90
C ALA A 250 15.87 -16.02 9.50
N GLY A 251 15.32 -16.91 8.68
CA GLY A 251 14.57 -18.07 9.17
C GLY A 251 15.45 -19.16 9.77
N GLU A 252 14.83 -20.23 10.28
CA GLU A 252 15.52 -21.38 10.91
C GLU A 252 16.47 -22.14 9.96
N ASN A 253 16.28 -22.00 8.65
CA ASN A 253 17.22 -22.57 7.68
C ASN A 253 18.56 -21.81 7.64
N GLU A 254 18.59 -20.61 8.21
CA GLU A 254 19.73 -19.68 8.16
C GLU A 254 20.38 -19.53 9.53
N TYR A 255 19.57 -19.48 10.58
CA TYR A 255 20.00 -19.31 11.96
C TYR A 255 19.35 -20.38 12.85
N GLU A 256 20.07 -20.87 13.86
CA GLU A 256 19.52 -21.84 14.83
C GLU A 256 18.24 -21.29 15.51
N ASP A 257 17.34 -22.20 15.92
CA ASP A 257 16.10 -22.01 16.71
C ASP A 257 15.50 -20.58 16.78
N ASP A 258 14.35 -20.34 16.15
CA ASP A 258 13.65 -19.05 16.21
C ASP A 258 12.71 -19.02 17.43
N SER A 259 13.18 -18.38 18.51
CA SER A 259 12.40 -18.21 19.75
C SER A 259 11.12 -17.40 19.55
N GLY A 260 11.04 -16.65 18.45
CA GLY A 260 10.00 -15.70 18.12
C GLY A 260 10.19 -14.32 18.74
N GLY A 261 11.18 -14.13 19.61
CA GLY A 261 11.56 -12.85 20.19
C GLY A 261 12.71 -12.17 19.45
N ALA A 262 13.18 -11.05 20.00
CA ALA A 262 14.30 -10.30 19.45
C ALA A 262 15.63 -11.04 19.62
N GLU A 263 16.33 -11.27 18.51
CA GLU A 263 17.61 -11.97 18.44
C GLU A 263 18.57 -11.22 17.51
N GLU A 264 19.78 -10.95 18.00
CA GLU A 264 20.83 -10.29 17.20
C GLU A 264 21.45 -11.28 16.20
N LEU A 265 21.76 -10.78 15.01
CA LEU A 265 22.37 -11.53 13.91
C LEU A 265 23.78 -10.98 13.65
N GLU A 266 24.77 -11.86 13.58
CA GLU A 266 26.16 -11.46 13.34
C GLU A 266 26.45 -11.16 11.85
N ASP A 267 25.76 -11.84 10.93
CA ASP A 267 26.05 -11.85 9.49
C ASP A 267 24.80 -11.66 8.61
N GLY A 268 23.81 -10.90 9.12
CA GLY A 268 22.56 -10.68 8.41
C GLY A 268 22.73 -10.04 7.02
N PRO A 269 21.76 -10.24 6.10
CA PRO A 269 21.86 -9.74 4.73
C PRO A 269 22.11 -8.24 4.64
N MET A 270 22.89 -7.81 3.65
CA MET A 270 23.04 -6.39 3.33
C MET A 270 21.71 -5.81 2.84
N VAL A 271 21.42 -4.57 3.23
CA VAL A 271 20.24 -3.81 2.79
C VAL A 271 20.71 -2.52 2.11
N GLU A 272 20.42 -2.38 0.82
CA GLU A 272 20.53 -1.10 0.12
C GLU A 272 19.16 -0.45 0.04
N VAL A 273 19.05 0.77 0.56
CA VAL A 273 17.86 1.61 0.37
C VAL A 273 18.23 2.78 -0.52
N ARG A 274 17.53 2.91 -1.66
CA ARG A 274 17.82 3.93 -2.67
C ARG A 274 16.57 4.63 -3.20
N GLY A 275 16.80 5.67 -3.99
CA GLY A 275 15.75 6.45 -4.64
C GLY A 275 15.19 7.53 -3.72
N SER A 276 14.12 8.17 -4.17
CA SER A 276 13.37 9.20 -3.44
C SER A 276 11.87 8.89 -3.49
N LEU A 277 11.07 9.61 -2.71
CA LEU A 277 9.62 9.43 -2.71
C LEU A 277 9.03 9.53 -4.14
N PRO A 278 8.06 8.66 -4.49
CA PRO A 278 7.38 8.74 -5.77
C PRO A 278 6.65 10.07 -5.90
N ARG A 279 6.64 10.62 -7.11
CA ARG A 279 5.92 11.86 -7.39
C ARG A 279 4.42 11.60 -7.37
N TYR A 280 3.69 12.50 -6.74
CA TYR A 280 2.25 12.53 -6.76
C TYR A 280 1.79 13.66 -7.70
N LEU A 281 1.01 13.34 -8.72
CA LEU A 281 0.57 14.27 -9.75
C LEU A 281 -0.65 15.08 -9.31
N ASP A 282 -0.73 16.34 -9.73
CA ASP A 282 -1.91 17.20 -9.50
C ASP A 282 -3.18 16.68 -10.19
N ARG A 283 -3.01 15.90 -11.26
CA ARG A 283 -4.08 15.30 -12.06
C ARG A 283 -3.66 13.91 -12.55
N PRO A 284 -4.61 12.99 -12.73
CA PRO A 284 -4.30 11.69 -13.30
C PRO A 284 -3.75 11.85 -14.73
N PRO A 285 -2.84 10.97 -15.18
CA PRO A 285 -2.30 11.03 -16.53
C PRO A 285 -3.44 10.85 -17.55
N SER A 286 -3.36 11.56 -18.67
CA SER A 286 -4.36 11.44 -19.74
C SER A 286 -4.29 10.04 -20.36
N TYR A 287 -5.27 9.19 -20.05
CA TYR A 287 -5.44 7.92 -20.74
C TYR A 287 -6.00 8.17 -22.14
N LYS A 288 -5.33 7.60 -23.15
CA LYS A 288 -5.85 7.54 -24.53
C LYS A 288 -6.04 6.05 -24.85
N PRO A 289 -7.28 5.56 -24.95
CA PRO A 289 -7.55 4.16 -25.27
C PRO A 289 -6.97 3.76 -26.63
#